data_AF-A0A955YP09-F1
#
_entry.id   AF-A0A955YP09-F1
#
_cell.length_a   1.000
_cell.length_b   1.000
_cell.length_c   1.000
_cell.angle_alpha   90.00
_cell.angle_beta   90.00
_cell.angle_gamma   90.00
#
_symmetry.space_group_name_H-M   'P 1'
#
loop_
_entity.id
_entity.type
_entity.pdbx_description
1 polymer ?
#
loop_
_entity_poly.entity_id
_entity_poly.type
_entity_poly.pdbx_seq_one_letter_code
_entity_poly.pdbx_strand_id
1 'polypeptide(L)'
;MALGLGLALSALAAPAAADDLADFEAARAAYDAQRFELAAQLFEDLVGGPVPRVRNAALRLESRKYLGATYLFLGRPDEARDQFRQLLDEDEAYALDPLGFPAAVQSVFAQARSEREAAQRAAEQAEAARLEEEERLRLVRLAEEQERLRQLEELARYETIVLPNSRALATVPFGMGQFRNGNRTFGATLAVGELALLAGSVGTYVALRSLLATAARCGVEPNCVLDRGDPNGSPTPDEVRFADRERRIRVSNYILTGSFAALMVIGIIEAHVNFVPERRRRRLRVQETPGDTDGGDGASDVAPISLGLRVGVGGAALNVRF
;
A
#
# COMPACT_ATOMS: atom_id res chain seq x y z
N MET A 1 -28.67 51.33 81.32
CA MET A 1 -28.79 50.58 80.04
C MET A 1 -27.91 49.35 80.17
N ALA A 2 -28.53 48.18 80.36
CA ALA A 2 -27.85 46.90 80.49
C ALA A 2 -28.29 46.01 79.31
N LEU A 3 -27.35 45.53 78.52
CA LEU A 3 -27.58 44.52 77.49
C LEU A 3 -26.49 43.47 77.65
N GLY A 4 -26.94 42.32 78.13
CA GLY A 4 -26.11 41.18 78.52
C GLY A 4 -25.57 40.42 77.31
N LEU A 5 -24.33 39.96 77.48
CA LEU A 5 -23.62 39.04 76.61
C LEU A 5 -24.15 37.61 76.85
N GLY A 6 -24.88 37.05 75.89
CA GLY A 6 -25.28 35.65 75.90
C GLY A 6 -24.19 34.78 75.27
N LEU A 7 -23.40 34.12 76.10
CA LEU A 7 -22.41 33.12 75.69
C LEU A 7 -23.13 31.79 75.49
N ALA A 8 -23.32 31.36 74.24
CA ALA A 8 -23.82 30.03 73.92
C ALA A 8 -22.64 29.04 73.83
N LEU A 9 -22.51 28.16 74.82
CA LEU A 9 -21.64 26.99 74.74
C LEU A 9 -22.32 25.93 73.87
N SER A 10 -21.81 25.76 72.65
CA SER A 10 -22.15 24.62 71.80
C SER A 10 -21.29 23.43 72.19
N ALA A 11 -21.84 22.51 72.98
CA ALA A 11 -21.24 21.20 73.21
C ALA A 11 -21.39 20.35 71.93
N LEU A 12 -20.29 20.16 71.19
CA LEU A 12 -20.22 19.09 70.18
C LEU A 12 -20.08 17.76 70.92
N ALA A 13 -21.20 17.07 71.10
CA ALA A 13 -21.18 15.64 71.43
C ALA A 13 -20.74 14.87 70.18
N ALA A 14 -19.67 14.10 70.31
CA ALA A 14 -19.35 13.01 69.39
C ALA A 14 -19.70 11.68 70.07
N PRO A 15 -20.93 11.16 69.95
CA PRO A 15 -21.26 9.81 70.40
C PRO A 15 -21.20 8.88 69.18
N ALA A 16 -20.15 8.07 69.08
CA ALA A 16 -20.16 6.94 68.14
C ALA A 16 -19.12 5.87 68.49
N ALA A 17 -17.92 6.26 68.94
CA ALA A 17 -16.82 5.32 69.14
C ALA A 17 -16.88 4.53 70.47
N ALA A 18 -17.63 5.01 71.46
CA ALA A 18 -17.72 4.36 72.78
C ALA A 18 -18.66 3.14 72.79
N ASP A 19 -19.63 3.09 71.87
CA ASP A 19 -20.61 1.99 71.78
C ASP A 19 -19.98 0.75 71.12
N ASP A 20 -19.22 0.94 70.03
CA ASP A 20 -18.61 -0.16 69.26
C ASP A 20 -17.68 -1.07 70.09
N LEU A 21 -16.85 -0.49 70.97
CA LEU A 21 -15.94 -1.26 71.82
C LEU A 21 -16.68 -2.01 72.92
N ALA A 22 -17.67 -1.37 73.55
CA ALA A 22 -18.48 -1.99 74.59
C ALA A 22 -19.32 -3.15 74.03
N ASP A 23 -19.91 -2.97 72.84
CA ASP A 23 -20.66 -4.02 72.15
C ASP A 23 -19.74 -5.20 71.76
N PHE A 24 -18.51 -4.92 71.30
CA PHE A 24 -17.50 -5.95 71.03
C PHE A 24 -17.09 -6.72 72.29
N GLU A 25 -16.82 -6.02 73.39
CA GLU A 25 -16.47 -6.66 74.67
C GLU A 25 -17.60 -7.54 75.20
N ALA A 26 -18.87 -7.12 75.03
CA ALA A 26 -20.03 -7.93 75.37
C ALA A 26 -20.11 -9.21 74.52
N ALA A 27 -19.90 -9.09 73.20
CA ALA A 27 -19.85 -10.24 72.29
C ALA A 27 -18.71 -11.21 72.65
N ARG A 28 -17.52 -10.68 72.95
CA ARG A 28 -16.36 -11.47 73.37
C ARG A 28 -16.59 -12.16 74.70
N ALA A 29 -17.18 -11.48 75.69
CA ALA A 29 -17.52 -12.09 76.97
C ALA A 29 -18.51 -13.26 76.81
N ALA A 30 -19.47 -13.16 75.87
CA ALA A 30 -20.36 -14.26 75.54
C ALA A 30 -19.62 -15.45 74.91
N TYR A 31 -18.64 -15.19 74.03
CA TYR A 31 -17.78 -16.22 73.44
C TYR A 31 -16.93 -16.93 74.51
N ASP A 32 -16.25 -16.17 75.38
CA ASP A 32 -15.42 -16.71 76.46
C ASP A 32 -16.25 -17.53 77.46
N ALA A 33 -17.51 -17.14 77.68
CA ALA A 33 -18.48 -17.88 78.48
C ALA A 33 -19.11 -19.10 77.75
N GLN A 34 -18.62 -19.44 76.54
CA GLN A 34 -19.11 -20.54 75.70
C GLN A 34 -20.59 -20.44 75.30
N ARG A 35 -21.16 -19.23 75.35
CA ARG A 35 -22.54 -18.96 74.89
C ARG A 35 -22.52 -18.62 73.41
N PHE A 36 -22.13 -19.59 72.59
CA PHE A 36 -21.85 -19.38 71.16
C PHE A 36 -23.04 -18.85 70.37
N GLU A 37 -24.28 -19.24 70.69
CA GLU A 37 -25.49 -18.70 70.04
C GLU A 37 -25.64 -17.20 70.28
N LEU A 38 -25.42 -16.75 71.52
CA LEU A 38 -25.49 -15.33 71.86
C LEU A 38 -24.30 -14.56 71.26
N ALA A 39 -23.10 -15.14 71.29
CA ALA A 39 -21.92 -14.54 70.69
C ALA A 39 -22.11 -14.34 69.18
N ALA A 40 -22.69 -15.33 68.48
CA ALA A 40 -22.97 -15.24 67.05
C ALA A 40 -23.91 -14.07 66.74
N GLN A 41 -25.02 -13.96 67.48
CA GLN A 41 -25.96 -12.84 67.31
C GLN A 41 -25.28 -11.48 67.52
N LEU A 42 -24.53 -11.34 68.61
CA LEU A 42 -23.85 -10.07 68.93
C LEU A 42 -22.76 -9.72 67.92
N PHE A 43 -21.97 -10.69 67.46
CA PHE A 43 -20.98 -10.42 66.42
C PHE A 43 -21.62 -10.20 65.04
N GLU A 44 -22.71 -10.90 64.71
CA GLU A 44 -23.51 -10.62 63.51
C GLU A 44 -24.08 -9.20 63.54
N ASP A 45 -24.51 -8.67 64.69
CA ASP A 45 -24.95 -7.27 64.78
C ASP A 45 -23.79 -6.27 64.57
N LEU A 46 -22.55 -6.68 64.87
CA LEU A 46 -21.36 -5.85 64.72
C LEU A 46 -20.82 -5.84 63.28
N VAL A 47 -20.81 -7.01 62.62
CA VAL A 47 -20.18 -7.20 61.29
C VAL A 47 -21.12 -7.66 60.18
N GLY A 48 -22.30 -8.17 60.54
CA GLY A 48 -23.35 -8.64 59.62
C GLY A 48 -24.38 -7.55 59.29
N GLY A 49 -24.88 -7.60 58.05
CA GLY A 49 -25.88 -6.67 57.52
C GLY A 49 -25.38 -5.82 56.34
N PRO A 50 -26.27 -5.06 55.65
CA PRO A 50 -25.92 -4.25 54.46
C PRO A 50 -24.94 -3.11 54.77
N VAL A 51 -24.80 -2.73 56.05
CA VAL A 51 -23.85 -1.72 56.54
C VAL A 51 -23.31 -2.22 57.89
N PRO A 52 -22.00 -2.54 58.01
CA PRO A 52 -21.41 -2.92 59.30
C PRO A 52 -21.63 -1.80 60.33
N ARG A 53 -22.14 -2.13 61.52
CA ARG A 53 -22.35 -1.14 62.58
C ARG A 53 -21.01 -0.60 63.08
N VAL A 54 -20.01 -1.49 63.19
CA VAL A 54 -18.66 -1.13 63.63
C VAL A 54 -17.91 -0.38 62.55
N ARG A 55 -17.59 0.88 62.82
CA ARG A 55 -16.84 1.75 61.89
C ARG A 55 -15.33 1.53 61.99
N ASN A 56 -14.85 1.13 63.16
CA ASN A 56 -13.44 0.88 63.41
C ASN A 56 -12.98 -0.40 62.71
N ALA A 57 -12.03 -0.28 61.78
CA ALA A 57 -11.51 -1.41 61.02
C ALA A 57 -10.90 -2.51 61.90
N ALA A 58 -10.15 -2.16 62.94
CA ALA A 58 -9.54 -3.14 63.83
C ALA A 58 -10.60 -3.94 64.60
N LEU A 59 -11.64 -3.27 65.13
CA LEU A 59 -12.73 -3.94 65.82
C LEU A 59 -13.58 -4.80 64.88
N ARG A 60 -13.75 -4.39 63.63
CA ARG A 60 -14.45 -5.19 62.61
C ARG A 60 -13.69 -6.46 62.27
N LEU A 61 -12.37 -6.38 62.04
CA LEU A 61 -11.52 -7.55 61.80
C LEU A 61 -11.53 -8.50 63.00
N GLU A 62 -11.38 -7.97 64.21
CA GLU A 62 -11.46 -8.76 65.45
C GLU A 62 -12.83 -9.43 65.61
N SER A 63 -13.91 -8.70 65.35
CA SER A 63 -15.27 -9.24 65.39
C SER A 63 -15.48 -10.37 64.37
N ARG A 64 -15.00 -10.22 63.14
CA ARG A 64 -15.05 -11.28 62.11
C ARG A 64 -14.26 -12.52 62.51
N LYS A 65 -13.08 -12.34 63.12
CA LYS A 65 -12.29 -13.46 63.65
C LYS A 65 -13.09 -14.27 64.67
N TYR A 66 -13.66 -13.61 65.67
CA TYR A 66 -14.44 -14.30 66.70
C TYR A 66 -15.77 -14.86 66.14
N LEU A 67 -16.42 -14.18 65.20
CA LEU A 67 -17.61 -14.70 64.53
C LEU A 67 -17.32 -15.99 63.74
N GLY A 68 -16.24 -16.00 62.95
CA GLY A 68 -15.82 -17.19 62.21
C GLY A 68 -15.51 -18.37 63.15
N ALA A 69 -14.83 -18.11 64.27
CA ALA A 69 -14.61 -19.12 65.29
C ALA A 69 -15.92 -19.60 65.95
N THR A 70 -16.83 -18.68 66.25
CA THR A 70 -18.16 -18.98 66.84
C THR A 70 -18.98 -19.88 65.93
N TYR A 71 -19.03 -19.59 64.63
CA TYR A 71 -19.73 -20.43 63.66
C TYR A 71 -19.20 -21.85 63.61
N LEU A 72 -17.89 -22.07 63.79
CA LEU A 72 -17.36 -23.43 63.87
C LEU A 72 -17.85 -24.20 65.09
N PHE A 73 -17.96 -23.55 66.25
CA PHE A 73 -18.53 -24.18 67.45
C PHE A 73 -20.03 -24.46 67.32
N LEU A 74 -20.73 -23.70 66.48
CA LEU A 74 -22.14 -23.92 66.14
C LEU A 74 -22.35 -24.95 65.00
N GLY A 75 -21.28 -25.53 64.45
CA GLY A 75 -21.39 -26.49 63.35
C GLY A 75 -21.74 -25.86 61.99
N ARG A 76 -21.39 -24.58 61.80
CA ARG A 76 -21.66 -23.76 60.60
C ARG A 76 -20.35 -23.44 59.84
N PRO A 77 -19.69 -24.44 59.22
CA PRO A 77 -18.34 -24.28 58.68
C PRO A 77 -18.27 -23.46 57.39
N ASP A 78 -19.36 -23.41 56.61
CA ASP A 78 -19.41 -22.59 55.39
C ASP A 78 -19.45 -21.10 55.76
N GLU A 79 -20.30 -20.73 56.71
CA GLU A 79 -20.38 -19.34 57.20
C GLU A 79 -19.10 -18.91 57.91
N ALA A 80 -18.44 -19.82 58.63
CA ALA A 80 -17.11 -19.57 59.19
C ALA A 80 -16.07 -19.25 58.10
N ARG A 81 -16.02 -20.06 57.03
CA ARG A 81 -15.14 -19.82 55.88
C ARG A 81 -15.42 -18.47 55.23
N ASP A 82 -16.68 -18.09 55.08
CA ASP A 82 -17.04 -16.79 54.51
C ASP A 82 -16.56 -15.62 55.36
N GLN A 83 -16.66 -15.71 56.70
CA GLN A 83 -16.13 -14.65 57.57
C GLN A 83 -14.61 -14.55 57.52
N PHE A 84 -13.91 -15.70 57.47
CA PHE A 84 -12.46 -15.69 57.31
C PHE A 84 -12.00 -15.18 55.95
N ARG A 85 -12.74 -15.48 54.88
CA ARG A 85 -12.50 -14.91 53.55
C ARG A 85 -12.67 -13.39 53.56
N GLN A 86 -13.78 -12.88 54.11
CA GLN A 86 -14.01 -11.44 54.23
C GLN A 86 -12.95 -10.75 55.10
N LEU A 87 -12.49 -11.41 56.16
CA LEU A 87 -11.39 -10.92 56.99
C LEU A 87 -10.08 -10.82 56.19
N LEU A 88 -9.75 -11.83 55.39
CA LEU A 88 -8.56 -11.80 54.53
C LEU A 88 -8.71 -10.78 53.41
N ASP A 89 -9.92 -10.53 52.91
CA ASP A 89 -10.20 -9.51 51.88
C ASP A 89 -9.94 -8.10 52.41
N GLU A 90 -10.19 -7.87 53.71
CA GLU A 90 -9.87 -6.61 54.39
C GLU A 90 -8.40 -6.52 54.85
N ASP A 91 -7.79 -7.62 55.31
CA ASP A 91 -6.38 -7.71 55.69
C ASP A 91 -5.75 -9.05 55.25
N GLU A 92 -5.00 -9.01 54.16
CA GLU A 92 -4.37 -10.20 53.55
C GLU A 92 -3.32 -10.85 54.47
N ALA A 93 -2.63 -10.03 55.26
CA ALA A 93 -1.55 -10.47 56.15
C ALA A 93 -2.06 -11.01 57.49
N TYR A 94 -3.37 -10.94 57.75
CA TYR A 94 -3.95 -11.29 59.04
C TYR A 94 -3.61 -12.73 59.46
N ALA A 95 -3.16 -12.92 60.69
CA ALA A 95 -2.82 -14.25 61.20
C ALA A 95 -3.61 -14.52 62.48
N LEU A 96 -4.21 -15.72 62.57
CA LEU A 96 -4.77 -16.19 63.83
C LEU A 96 -3.65 -16.53 64.80
N ASP A 97 -3.82 -16.11 66.06
CA ASP A 97 -2.95 -16.52 67.15
C ASP A 97 -3.10 -18.04 67.40
N PRO A 98 -2.02 -18.84 67.23
CA PRO A 98 -2.07 -20.28 67.43
C PRO A 98 -2.42 -20.71 68.86
N LEU A 99 -2.17 -19.86 69.85
CA LEU A 99 -2.49 -20.14 71.26
C LEU A 99 -3.91 -19.68 71.63
N GLY A 100 -4.46 -18.73 70.89
CA GLY A 100 -5.80 -18.15 71.14
C GLY A 100 -6.96 -18.98 70.56
N PHE A 101 -6.71 -19.82 69.55
CA PHE A 101 -7.77 -20.56 68.86
C PHE A 101 -7.45 -22.06 68.70
N PRO A 102 -8.44 -22.96 68.83
CA PRO A 102 -8.23 -24.40 68.62
C PRO A 102 -7.76 -24.73 67.19
N ALA A 103 -7.10 -25.88 67.04
CA ALA A 103 -6.58 -26.36 65.76
C ALA A 103 -7.65 -26.45 64.65
N ALA A 104 -8.90 -26.77 65.00
CA ALA A 104 -10.02 -26.81 64.05
C ALA A 104 -10.36 -25.43 63.44
N VAL A 105 -10.19 -24.36 64.20
CA VAL A 105 -10.38 -22.98 63.70
C VAL A 105 -9.22 -22.60 62.79
N GLN A 106 -7.99 -22.94 63.20
CA GLN A 106 -6.79 -22.67 62.42
C GLN A 106 -6.81 -23.39 61.06
N SER A 107 -7.28 -24.64 61.00
CA SER A 107 -7.34 -25.38 59.73
C SER A 107 -8.34 -24.76 58.74
N VAL A 108 -9.50 -24.34 59.22
CA VAL A 108 -10.53 -23.68 58.38
C VAL A 108 -10.05 -22.32 57.90
N PHE A 109 -9.39 -21.54 58.76
CA PHE A 109 -8.77 -20.28 58.35
C PHE A 109 -7.67 -20.48 57.30
N ALA A 110 -6.78 -21.45 57.51
CA ALA A 110 -5.72 -21.79 56.55
C ALA A 110 -6.29 -22.25 55.20
N GLN A 111 -7.40 -23.00 55.22
CA GLN A 111 -8.12 -23.37 54.00
C GLN A 111 -8.68 -22.14 53.28
N ALA A 112 -9.36 -21.23 53.99
CA ALA A 112 -9.89 -20.00 53.42
C ALA A 112 -8.78 -19.13 52.78
N ARG A 113 -7.61 -19.04 53.41
CA ARG A 113 -6.42 -18.38 52.84
C ARG A 113 -5.96 -19.06 51.55
N SER A 114 -5.80 -20.39 51.57
CA SER A 114 -5.34 -21.13 50.39
C SER A 114 -6.31 -21.00 49.20
N GLU A 115 -7.62 -21.04 49.46
CA GLU A 115 -8.65 -20.86 48.44
C GLU A 115 -8.60 -19.44 47.83
N ARG A 116 -8.42 -18.41 48.66
CA ARG A 116 -8.29 -17.02 48.20
C ARG A 116 -7.04 -16.81 47.36
N GLU A 117 -5.88 -17.32 47.81
CA GLU A 117 -4.63 -17.25 47.04
C GLU A 117 -4.72 -18.00 45.69
N ALA A 118 -5.45 -19.11 45.65
CA ALA A 118 -5.68 -19.84 44.39
C ALA A 118 -6.61 -19.06 43.46
N ALA A 119 -7.69 -18.47 43.98
CA ALA A 119 -8.61 -17.64 43.22
C ALA A 119 -7.92 -16.39 42.65
N GLN A 120 -7.08 -15.74 43.45
CA GLN A 120 -6.31 -14.56 43.03
C GLN A 120 -5.33 -14.91 41.90
N ARG A 121 -4.55 -15.99 42.05
CA ARG A 121 -3.65 -16.46 40.98
C ARG A 121 -4.40 -16.82 39.70
N ALA A 122 -5.58 -17.43 39.80
CA ALA A 122 -6.40 -17.75 38.65
C ALA A 122 -6.95 -16.48 37.96
N ALA A 123 -7.33 -15.46 38.72
CA ALA A 123 -7.77 -14.18 38.19
C ALA A 123 -6.63 -13.44 37.47
N GLU A 124 -5.45 -13.36 38.08
CA GLU A 124 -4.25 -12.77 37.48
C GLU A 124 -3.84 -13.48 36.18
N GLN A 125 -3.89 -14.82 36.15
CA GLN A 125 -3.64 -15.59 34.93
C GLN A 125 -4.68 -15.34 33.84
N ALA A 126 -5.96 -15.21 34.22
CA ALA A 126 -7.02 -14.91 33.27
C ALA A 126 -6.89 -13.50 32.68
N GLU A 127 -6.49 -12.51 33.50
CA GLU A 127 -6.21 -11.14 33.02
C GLU A 127 -4.98 -11.10 32.11
N ALA A 128 -3.89 -11.78 32.48
CA ALA A 128 -2.70 -11.89 31.64
C ALA A 128 -3.01 -12.53 30.29
N ALA A 129 -3.78 -13.62 30.27
CA ALA A 129 -4.19 -14.27 29.03
C ALA A 129 -5.05 -13.36 28.13
N ARG A 130 -5.94 -12.56 28.72
CA ARG A 130 -6.74 -11.56 27.97
C ARG A 130 -5.87 -10.48 27.36
N LEU A 131 -4.92 -9.93 28.13
CA LEU A 131 -3.99 -8.92 27.64
C LEU A 131 -3.10 -9.45 26.51
N GLU A 132 -2.60 -10.69 26.64
CA GLU A 132 -1.83 -11.34 25.57
C GLU A 132 -2.66 -11.54 24.30
N GLU A 133 -3.94 -11.94 24.41
CA GLU A 133 -4.82 -12.10 23.26
C GLU A 133 -5.11 -10.76 22.58
N GLU A 134 -5.38 -9.70 23.34
CA GLU A 134 -5.56 -8.34 22.81
C GLU A 134 -4.30 -7.83 22.11
N GLU A 135 -3.11 -8.05 22.68
CA GLU A 135 -1.84 -7.68 22.07
C GLU A 135 -1.60 -8.44 20.77
N ARG A 136 -1.86 -9.75 20.74
CA ARG A 136 -1.77 -10.56 19.51
C ARG A 136 -2.70 -10.02 18.43
N LEU A 137 -3.95 -9.72 18.77
CA LEU A 137 -4.91 -9.14 17.82
C LEU A 137 -4.47 -7.76 17.32
N ARG A 138 -3.85 -6.94 18.18
CA ARG A 138 -3.31 -5.64 17.79
C ARG A 138 -2.15 -5.78 16.82
N LEU A 139 -1.22 -6.70 17.07
CA LEU A 139 -0.08 -6.96 16.18
C LEU A 139 -0.53 -7.46 14.81
N VAL A 140 -1.51 -8.35 14.75
CA VAL A 140 -2.09 -8.82 13.48
C VAL A 140 -2.72 -7.68 12.69
N ARG A 141 -3.53 -6.82 13.34
CA ARG A 141 -4.13 -5.65 12.67
C ARG A 141 -3.07 -4.70 12.11
N LEU A 142 -2.02 -4.41 12.88
CA LEU A 142 -0.92 -3.56 12.44
C LEU A 142 -0.18 -4.17 11.23
N ALA A 143 0.02 -5.49 11.22
CA ALA A 143 0.63 -6.17 10.07
C ALA A 143 -0.23 -6.06 8.82
N GLU A 144 -1.55 -6.30 8.92
CA GLU A 144 -2.49 -6.15 7.80
C GLU A 144 -2.52 -4.71 7.26
N GLU A 145 -2.53 -3.70 8.14
CA GLU A 145 -2.49 -2.30 7.75
C GLU A 145 -1.20 -1.95 6.99
N GLN A 146 -0.04 -2.44 7.46
CA GLN A 146 1.23 -2.24 6.76
C GLN A 146 1.23 -2.88 5.37
N GLU A 147 0.67 -4.08 5.22
CA GLU A 147 0.54 -4.73 3.90
C GLU A 147 -0.34 -3.92 2.96
N ARG A 148 -1.49 -3.42 3.44
CA ARG A 148 -2.37 -2.53 2.65
C ARG A 148 -1.64 -1.27 2.23
N LEU A 149 -0.89 -0.64 3.12
CA LEU A 149 -0.11 0.56 2.80
C LEU A 149 0.96 0.27 1.75
N ARG A 150 1.67 -0.86 1.84
CA ARG A 150 2.65 -1.27 0.81
C ARG A 150 1.99 -1.47 -0.56
N GLN A 151 0.82 -2.13 -0.60
CA GLN A 151 0.07 -2.31 -1.84
C GLN A 151 -0.39 -0.97 -2.43
N LEU A 152 -0.88 -0.06 -1.59
CA LEU A 152 -1.26 1.30 -2.01
C LEU A 152 -0.07 2.09 -2.51
N GLU A 153 1.09 1.98 -1.87
CA GLU A 153 2.32 2.64 -2.30
C GLU A 153 2.79 2.10 -3.66
N GLU A 154 2.75 0.78 -3.87
CA GLU A 154 3.06 0.17 -5.16
C GLU A 154 2.11 0.65 -6.26
N LEU A 155 0.80 0.73 -5.99
CA LEU A 155 -0.17 1.24 -6.95
C LEU A 155 0.02 2.74 -7.24
N ALA A 156 0.36 3.53 -6.22
CA ALA A 156 0.59 4.96 -6.36
C ALA A 156 1.89 5.29 -7.12
N ARG A 157 2.88 4.39 -7.07
CA ARG A 157 4.19 4.54 -7.71
C ARG A 157 4.13 4.51 -9.24
N TYR A 158 3.09 3.91 -9.83
CA TYR A 158 2.99 3.77 -11.28
C TYR A 158 1.82 4.57 -11.84
N GLU A 159 2.13 5.48 -12.77
CA GLU A 159 1.15 6.15 -13.58
C GLU A 159 1.04 5.47 -14.94
N THR A 160 -0.18 5.16 -15.37
CA THR A 160 -0.43 4.61 -16.71
C THR A 160 -0.71 5.78 -17.64
N ILE A 161 0.30 6.17 -18.43
CA ILE A 161 0.14 7.19 -19.47
C ILE A 161 -0.42 6.50 -20.72
N VAL A 162 -1.60 6.94 -21.16
CA VAL A 162 -2.22 6.51 -22.42
C VAL A 162 -1.75 7.48 -23.50
N LEU A 163 -0.90 6.99 -24.41
CA LEU A 163 -0.50 7.78 -25.58
C LEU A 163 -1.48 7.49 -26.73
N PRO A 164 -2.29 8.46 -27.17
CA PRO A 164 -3.16 8.29 -28.33
C PRO A 164 -2.32 8.26 -29.61
N ASN A 165 -2.54 7.25 -30.45
CA ASN A 165 -1.96 7.20 -31.79
C ASN A 165 -2.91 7.85 -32.79
N SER A 166 -2.39 8.64 -33.72
CA SER A 166 -3.19 9.23 -34.79
C SER A 166 -3.18 8.35 -36.04
N ARG A 167 -4.36 8.20 -36.66
CA ARG A 167 -4.52 7.46 -37.93
C ARG A 167 -3.82 8.13 -39.11
N ALA A 168 -3.65 9.45 -39.07
CA ALA A 168 -2.93 10.19 -40.10
C ALA A 168 -1.46 9.74 -40.25
N LEU A 169 -0.83 9.22 -39.20
CA LEU A 169 0.53 8.70 -39.31
C LEU A 169 0.59 7.35 -40.06
N ALA A 170 -0.54 6.64 -40.18
CA ALA A 170 -0.63 5.38 -40.93
C ALA A 170 -0.67 5.58 -42.45
N THR A 171 -0.94 6.80 -42.94
CA THR A 171 -0.87 7.12 -44.38
C THR A 171 0.53 7.52 -44.85
N VAL A 172 1.48 7.66 -43.92
CA VAL A 172 2.85 8.09 -44.24
C VAL A 172 3.62 6.88 -44.81
N PRO A 173 4.31 7.05 -45.95
CA PRO A 173 5.13 5.99 -46.54
C PRO A 173 6.33 5.62 -45.65
N PHE A 174 7.14 4.68 -46.15
CA PHE A 174 8.36 4.17 -45.52
C PHE A 174 8.10 3.42 -44.21
N GLY A 175 6.96 2.74 -44.12
CA GLY A 175 6.63 1.90 -42.96
C GLY A 175 6.37 2.67 -41.65
N MET A 176 6.14 3.99 -41.70
CA MET A 176 5.90 4.82 -40.50
C MET A 176 4.70 4.37 -39.68
N GLY A 177 3.61 3.96 -40.33
CA GLY A 177 2.48 3.34 -39.65
C GLY A 177 2.87 2.10 -38.84
N GLN A 178 3.84 1.32 -39.32
CA GLN A 178 4.12 -0.03 -38.82
C GLN A 178 5.00 0.06 -37.59
N PHE A 179 5.92 1.02 -37.58
CA PHE A 179 6.66 1.40 -36.37
C PHE A 179 5.73 1.88 -35.27
N ARG A 180 4.69 2.67 -35.60
CA ARG A 180 3.70 3.13 -34.63
C ARG A 180 2.82 2.00 -34.12
N ASN A 181 2.40 1.10 -34.99
CA ASN A 181 1.60 -0.09 -34.64
C ASN A 181 2.42 -1.14 -33.87
N GLY A 182 3.75 -1.19 -34.04
CA GLY A 182 4.66 -2.07 -33.27
C GLY A 182 5.31 -3.18 -34.07
N ASN A 183 4.95 -3.29 -35.34
CA ASN A 183 5.55 -4.23 -36.26
C ASN A 183 6.85 -3.64 -36.85
N ARG A 184 7.92 -3.61 -36.04
CA ARG A 184 9.19 -2.99 -36.41
C ARG A 184 9.88 -3.69 -37.58
N THR A 185 9.78 -5.01 -37.64
CA THR A 185 10.39 -5.81 -38.70
C THR A 185 9.75 -5.49 -40.05
N PHE A 186 8.42 -5.50 -40.11
CA PHE A 186 7.71 -5.17 -41.34
C PHE A 186 7.90 -3.70 -41.75
N GLY A 187 7.83 -2.77 -40.79
CA GLY A 187 8.13 -1.35 -41.03
C GLY A 187 9.53 -1.13 -41.62
N ALA A 188 10.55 -1.82 -41.11
CA ALA A 188 11.90 -1.75 -41.63
C ALA A 188 12.02 -2.31 -43.06
N THR A 189 11.37 -3.43 -43.35
CA THR A 189 11.39 -4.00 -44.71
C THR A 189 10.75 -3.09 -45.75
N LEU A 190 9.62 -2.48 -45.41
CA LEU A 190 8.96 -1.48 -46.27
C LEU A 190 9.84 -0.25 -46.45
N ALA A 191 10.40 0.30 -45.36
CA ALA A 191 11.27 1.47 -45.42
C ALA A 191 12.46 1.24 -46.37
N VAL A 192 13.17 0.11 -46.23
CA VAL A 192 14.31 -0.23 -47.09
C VAL A 192 13.87 -0.46 -48.53
N GLY A 193 12.78 -1.21 -48.76
CA GLY A 193 12.29 -1.52 -50.10
C GLY A 193 11.84 -0.27 -50.85
N GLU A 194 11.01 0.57 -50.22
CA GLU A 194 10.52 1.82 -50.79
C GLU A 194 11.67 2.80 -51.06
N LEU A 195 12.63 2.91 -50.14
CA LEU A 195 13.82 3.75 -50.32
C LEU A 195 14.69 3.29 -51.49
N ALA A 196 14.91 1.98 -51.64
CA ALA A 196 15.70 1.42 -52.73
C ALA A 196 15.01 1.65 -54.09
N LEU A 197 13.69 1.44 -54.16
CA LEU A 197 12.91 1.65 -55.38
C LEU A 197 12.85 3.14 -55.76
N LEU A 198 12.66 4.03 -54.79
CA LEU A 198 12.68 5.47 -55.01
C LEU A 198 14.04 5.95 -55.51
N ALA A 199 15.12 5.53 -54.84
CA ALA A 199 16.49 5.87 -55.24
C ALA A 199 16.81 5.34 -56.65
N GLY A 200 16.39 4.10 -56.96
CA GLY A 200 16.51 3.52 -58.29
C GLY A 200 15.76 4.33 -59.35
N SER A 201 14.50 4.68 -59.08
CA SER A 201 13.69 5.50 -59.99
C SER A 201 14.34 6.86 -60.26
N VAL A 202 14.72 7.59 -59.21
CA VAL A 202 15.41 8.88 -59.34
C VAL A 202 16.71 8.73 -60.13
N GLY A 203 17.50 7.69 -59.85
CA GLY A 203 18.73 7.40 -60.59
C GLY A 203 18.49 7.15 -62.08
N THR A 204 17.48 6.34 -62.42
CA THR A 204 17.13 6.08 -63.83
C THR A 204 16.59 7.32 -64.54
N TYR A 205 15.82 8.17 -63.84
CA TYR A 205 15.35 9.44 -64.39
C TYR A 205 16.51 10.39 -64.69
N VAL A 206 17.46 10.53 -63.76
CA VAL A 206 18.67 11.34 -63.97
C VAL A 206 19.49 10.79 -65.14
N ALA A 207 19.67 9.47 -65.22
CA ALA A 207 20.40 8.83 -66.32
C ALA A 207 19.73 9.09 -67.69
N LEU A 208 18.39 9.02 -67.76
CA LEU A 208 17.64 9.35 -68.97
C LEU A 208 17.80 10.82 -69.35
N ARG A 209 17.69 11.74 -68.38
CA ARG A 209 17.88 13.18 -68.61
C ARG A 209 19.30 13.49 -69.08
N SER A 210 20.32 12.86 -68.51
CA SER A 210 21.69 13.05 -68.98
C SER A 210 21.90 12.51 -70.39
N LEU A 211 21.31 11.36 -70.72
CA LEU A 211 21.40 10.77 -72.06
C LEU A 211 20.76 11.71 -73.11
N LEU A 212 19.56 12.21 -72.84
CA LEU A 212 18.85 13.15 -73.71
C LEU A 212 19.59 14.49 -73.84
N ALA A 213 20.17 15.00 -72.75
CA ALA A 213 20.95 16.24 -72.77
C ALA A 213 22.25 16.12 -73.59
N THR A 214 22.87 14.93 -73.62
CA THR A 214 24.01 14.67 -74.51
C THR A 214 23.55 14.59 -75.97
N ALA A 215 22.45 13.89 -76.25
CA ALA A 215 21.90 13.80 -77.61
C ALA A 215 21.46 15.16 -78.17
N ALA A 216 20.87 16.03 -77.35
CA ALA A 216 20.46 17.37 -77.77
C ALA A 216 21.65 18.27 -78.15
N ARG A 217 22.80 18.13 -77.47
CA ARG A 217 24.03 18.87 -77.79
C ARG A 217 24.65 18.44 -79.12
N CYS A 218 24.45 17.19 -79.52
CA CYS A 218 24.94 16.64 -80.78
C CYS A 218 24.30 17.23 -82.04
N GLY A 219 23.14 17.90 -81.95
CA GLY A 219 22.53 18.57 -83.09
C GLY A 219 23.28 19.83 -83.56
N VAL A 220 24.35 20.25 -82.87
CA VAL A 220 25.08 21.50 -83.11
C VAL A 220 26.53 21.25 -83.58
N GLU A 221 27.09 20.05 -83.38
CA GLU A 221 28.49 19.71 -83.74
C GLU A 221 28.55 18.80 -84.97
N PRO A 222 29.43 19.09 -85.96
CA PRO A 222 29.48 18.38 -87.24
C PRO A 222 30.06 16.94 -87.17
N ASN A 223 30.45 16.43 -86.00
CA ASN A 223 31.09 15.11 -85.83
C ASN A 223 30.56 14.33 -84.59
N CYS A 224 29.26 14.40 -84.26
CA CYS A 224 28.72 13.56 -83.18
C CYS A 224 28.26 12.18 -83.68
N VAL A 225 28.36 11.17 -82.80
CA VAL A 225 27.90 9.77 -82.93
C VAL A 225 26.40 9.62 -83.28
N LEU A 226 25.61 10.69 -83.18
CA LEU A 226 24.22 10.76 -83.65
C LEU A 226 24.14 11.66 -84.88
N ASP A 227 24.96 11.39 -85.89
CA ASP A 227 24.82 12.03 -87.19
C ASP A 227 23.49 11.56 -87.76
N ARG A 228 22.52 12.47 -87.89
CA ARG A 228 21.19 12.15 -88.40
C ARG A 228 21.40 11.72 -89.86
N GLY A 229 21.34 10.41 -90.10
CA GLY A 229 21.37 9.89 -91.46
C GLY A 229 20.23 10.50 -92.29
N ASP A 230 20.28 10.30 -93.61
CA ASP A 230 19.19 10.67 -94.53
C ASP A 230 17.82 10.33 -93.88
N PRO A 231 16.88 11.28 -93.72
CA PRO A 231 15.58 11.02 -93.12
C PRO A 231 14.76 9.96 -93.86
N ASN A 232 15.13 9.61 -95.10
CA ASN A 232 14.57 8.50 -95.87
C ASN A 232 15.49 7.25 -95.93
N GLY A 233 16.62 7.27 -95.24
CA GLY A 233 17.59 6.19 -95.16
C GLY A 233 17.28 5.16 -94.08
N SER A 234 17.92 3.99 -94.15
CA SER A 234 17.85 2.98 -93.09
C SER A 234 18.56 3.49 -91.83
N PRO A 235 18.03 3.24 -90.60
CA PRO A 235 18.63 3.69 -89.35
C PRO A 235 20.09 3.24 -89.22
N THR A 236 20.94 4.13 -88.71
CA THR A 236 22.34 3.77 -88.46
C THR A 236 22.47 2.83 -87.25
N PRO A 237 23.50 1.98 -87.16
CA PRO A 237 23.70 1.11 -86.00
C PRO A 237 23.77 1.86 -84.65
N ASP A 238 24.26 3.10 -84.64
CA ASP A 238 24.37 3.93 -83.45
C ASP A 238 23.02 4.55 -83.04
N GLU A 239 22.18 4.92 -83.99
CA GLU A 239 20.78 5.35 -83.74
C GLU A 239 19.96 4.22 -83.09
N VAL A 240 20.08 2.99 -83.61
CA VAL A 240 19.38 1.83 -83.04
C VAL A 240 19.86 1.54 -81.61
N ARG A 241 21.17 1.58 -81.36
CA ARG A 241 21.75 1.39 -80.01
C ARG A 241 21.30 2.46 -79.03
N PHE A 242 21.18 3.71 -79.48
CA PHE A 242 20.66 4.81 -78.67
C PHE A 242 19.18 4.59 -78.32
N ALA A 243 18.33 4.31 -79.32
CA ALA A 243 16.91 4.07 -79.13
C ALA A 243 16.67 2.87 -78.18
N ASP A 244 17.44 1.80 -78.30
CA ASP A 244 17.38 0.64 -77.41
C ASP A 244 17.83 0.98 -75.98
N ARG A 245 18.87 1.80 -75.82
CA ARG A 245 19.33 2.24 -74.50
C ARG A 245 18.31 3.16 -73.83
N GLU A 246 17.77 4.12 -74.57
CA GLU A 246 16.73 5.02 -74.11
C GLU A 246 15.48 4.25 -73.68
N ARG A 247 14.99 3.34 -74.52
CA ARG A 247 13.84 2.49 -74.23
C ARG A 247 14.07 1.68 -72.95
N ARG A 248 15.24 1.07 -72.78
CA ARG A 248 15.59 0.31 -71.58
C ARG A 248 15.56 1.17 -70.32
N ILE A 249 16.23 2.33 -70.32
CA ILE A 249 16.26 3.22 -69.14
C ILE A 249 14.84 3.71 -68.81
N ARG A 250 14.04 4.07 -69.82
CA ARG A 250 12.67 4.53 -69.66
C ARG A 250 11.76 3.45 -69.07
N VAL A 251 11.82 2.23 -69.62
CA VAL A 251 11.06 1.08 -69.12
C VAL A 251 11.47 0.75 -67.68
N SER A 252 12.77 0.73 -67.38
CA SER A 252 13.26 0.53 -66.02
C SER A 252 12.75 1.58 -65.04
N ASN A 253 12.74 2.87 -65.43
CA ASN A 253 12.18 3.91 -64.58
C ASN A 253 10.69 3.68 -64.28
N TYR A 254 9.88 3.35 -65.29
CA TYR A 254 8.46 3.06 -65.07
C TYR A 254 8.24 1.84 -64.17
N ILE A 255 9.03 0.79 -64.32
CA ILE A 255 8.96 -0.39 -63.45
C ILE A 255 9.30 0.00 -62.01
N LEU A 256 10.37 0.77 -61.79
CA LEU A 256 10.80 1.20 -60.46
C LEU A 256 9.79 2.14 -59.80
N THR A 257 9.31 3.16 -60.52
CA THR A 257 8.28 4.08 -60.03
C THR A 257 6.98 3.35 -59.72
N GLY A 258 6.53 2.46 -60.61
CA GLY A 258 5.33 1.67 -60.43
C GLY A 258 5.44 0.72 -59.23
N SER A 259 6.59 0.05 -59.08
CA SER A 259 6.85 -0.82 -57.94
C SER A 259 6.91 -0.06 -56.63
N PHE A 260 7.52 1.13 -56.62
CA PHE A 260 7.51 2.03 -55.46
C PHE A 260 6.09 2.40 -55.05
N ALA A 261 5.28 2.88 -56.01
CA ALA A 261 3.90 3.29 -55.74
C ALA A 261 3.04 2.11 -55.24
N ALA A 262 3.21 0.92 -55.84
CA ALA A 262 2.50 -0.28 -55.40
C ALA A 262 2.87 -0.68 -53.96
N LEU A 263 4.17 -0.70 -53.65
CA LEU A 263 4.66 -1.06 -52.31
C LEU A 263 4.19 -0.05 -51.26
N MET A 264 4.22 1.24 -51.59
CA MET A 264 3.69 2.32 -50.76
C MET A 264 2.21 2.11 -50.41
N VAL A 265 1.37 1.83 -51.41
CA VAL A 265 -0.07 1.61 -51.19
C VAL A 265 -0.32 0.37 -50.33
N ILE A 266 0.42 -0.72 -50.57
CA ILE A 266 0.34 -1.94 -49.75
C ILE A 266 0.71 -1.62 -48.29
N GLY A 267 1.79 -0.88 -48.08
CA GLY A 267 2.21 -0.44 -46.74
C GLY A 267 1.15 0.39 -46.03
N ILE A 268 0.53 1.35 -46.74
CA ILE A 268 -0.55 2.18 -46.18
C ILE A 268 -1.76 1.32 -45.80
N ILE A 269 -2.20 0.39 -46.65
CA ILE A 269 -3.35 -0.46 -46.35
C ILE A 269 -3.06 -1.33 -45.12
N GLU A 270 -1.90 -1.97 -45.06
CA GLU A 270 -1.52 -2.81 -43.93
C GLU A 270 -1.42 -2.00 -42.63
N ALA A 271 -0.97 -0.75 -42.70
CA ALA A 271 -0.93 0.17 -41.56
C ALA A 271 -2.31 0.49 -40.98
N HIS A 272 -3.32 0.64 -41.85
CA HIS A 272 -4.69 0.94 -41.45
C HIS A 272 -5.41 -0.29 -40.90
N VAL A 273 -5.17 -1.46 -41.50
CA VAL A 273 -5.75 -2.73 -41.04
C VAL A 273 -5.23 -3.09 -39.65
N ASN A 274 -3.92 -2.96 -39.43
CA ASN A 274 -3.28 -3.30 -38.14
C ASN A 274 -3.16 -2.11 -37.19
N PHE A 275 -4.02 -1.09 -37.33
CA PHE A 275 -3.93 0.14 -36.55
C PHE A 275 -4.21 -0.10 -35.06
N VAL A 276 -3.26 0.28 -34.21
CA VAL A 276 -3.39 0.21 -32.75
C VAL A 276 -3.67 1.63 -32.20
N PRO A 277 -4.88 1.90 -31.66
CA PRO A 277 -5.30 3.25 -31.29
C PRO A 277 -4.59 3.80 -30.05
N GLU A 278 -4.27 2.93 -29.09
CA GLU A 278 -3.72 3.35 -27.80
C GLU A 278 -2.55 2.47 -27.39
N ARG A 279 -1.53 3.09 -26.82
CA ARG A 279 -0.46 2.38 -26.11
C ARG A 279 -0.43 2.80 -24.65
N ARG A 280 -0.57 1.79 -23.79
CA ARG A 280 -0.41 1.94 -22.35
C ARG A 280 1.06 1.73 -22.02
N ARG A 281 1.71 2.76 -21.47
CA ARG A 281 3.03 2.62 -20.86
C ARG A 281 2.89 2.92 -19.37
N ARG A 282 3.44 2.04 -18.55
CA ARG A 282 3.62 2.30 -17.11
C ARG A 282 4.88 3.12 -16.96
N ARG A 283 4.77 4.33 -16.42
CA ARG A 283 5.92 5.16 -16.02
C ARG A 283 5.89 5.30 -14.51
N LEU A 284 7.08 5.34 -13.90
CA LEU A 284 7.19 5.70 -12.49
C LEU A 284 6.64 7.12 -12.32
N ARG A 285 5.72 7.33 -11.38
CA ARG A 285 5.23 8.65 -11.02
C ARG A 285 6.40 9.37 -10.33
N VAL A 286 7.03 10.30 -11.04
CA VAL A 286 7.96 11.25 -10.42
C VAL A 286 7.08 12.25 -9.68
N GLN A 287 7.23 12.30 -8.36
CA GLN A 287 6.53 13.27 -7.54
C GLN A 287 7.12 14.65 -7.85
N GLU A 288 6.39 15.47 -8.60
CA GLU A 288 6.74 16.88 -8.73
C GLU A 288 6.58 17.51 -7.34
N THR A 289 7.70 17.76 -6.68
CA THR A 289 7.76 18.60 -5.50
C THR A 289 7.20 19.98 -5.89
N PRO A 290 6.17 20.50 -5.20
CA PRO A 290 5.67 21.84 -5.49
C PRO A 290 6.69 22.84 -4.95
N GLY A 291 7.67 23.19 -5.78
CA GLY A 291 8.78 24.04 -5.34
C GLY A 291 9.83 24.44 -6.37
N ASP A 292 9.77 24.01 -7.63
CA ASP A 292 10.70 24.50 -8.67
C ASP A 292 9.92 24.87 -9.94
N THR A 293 9.34 26.07 -9.92
CA THR A 293 9.24 26.87 -11.15
C THR A 293 10.61 27.49 -11.40
N ASP A 294 11.45 26.83 -12.20
CA ASP A 294 12.19 27.52 -13.25
C ASP A 294 12.74 26.54 -14.29
N GLY A 295 12.63 26.94 -15.56
CA GLY A 295 12.74 26.08 -16.73
C GLY A 295 14.12 25.47 -17.00
N GLY A 296 14.12 24.36 -17.73
CA GLY A 296 15.33 23.76 -18.27
C GLY A 296 15.08 22.38 -18.89
N ASP A 297 14.88 22.37 -20.21
CA ASP A 297 15.14 21.27 -21.14
C ASP A 297 14.95 19.82 -20.64
N GLY A 298 13.73 19.33 -20.81
CA GLY A 298 13.48 17.89 -20.94
C GLY A 298 14.10 17.36 -22.23
N ALA A 299 15.39 17.04 -22.20
CA ALA A 299 16.07 16.30 -23.24
C ALA A 299 15.34 14.97 -23.47
N SER A 300 14.62 14.89 -24.59
CA SER A 300 14.03 13.66 -25.11
C SER A 300 15.16 12.68 -25.43
N ASP A 301 15.39 11.71 -24.53
CA ASP A 301 16.34 10.62 -24.72
C ASP A 301 15.78 9.53 -25.66
N VAL A 302 15.36 9.98 -26.84
CA VAL A 302 15.13 9.12 -28.00
C VAL A 302 16.22 9.52 -28.99
N ALA A 303 17.29 8.71 -29.05
CA ALA A 303 18.32 8.90 -30.04
C ALA A 303 17.66 8.99 -31.43
N PRO A 304 17.81 10.11 -32.16
CA PRO A 304 17.22 10.24 -33.48
C PRO A 304 17.86 9.19 -34.39
N ILE A 305 17.04 8.35 -35.01
CA ILE A 305 17.51 7.39 -36.01
C ILE A 305 17.93 8.21 -37.23
N SER A 306 19.23 8.42 -37.40
CA SER A 306 19.79 9.09 -38.56
C SER A 306 19.94 8.09 -39.72
N LEU A 307 18.96 8.07 -40.61
CA LEU A 307 19.06 7.39 -41.90
C LEU A 307 19.75 8.33 -42.90
N GLY A 308 21.06 8.13 -43.09
CA GLY A 308 21.82 8.83 -44.12
C GLY A 308 21.69 8.13 -45.47
N LEU A 309 20.91 8.71 -46.40
CA LEU A 309 20.88 8.24 -47.79
C LEU A 309 21.91 9.02 -48.62
N ARG A 310 22.96 8.34 -49.09
CA ARG A 310 23.99 8.92 -49.96
C ARG A 310 23.69 8.55 -51.42
N VAL A 311 23.01 9.44 -52.14
CA VAL A 311 22.73 9.24 -53.58
C VAL A 311 23.85 9.88 -54.38
N GLY A 312 24.70 9.06 -55.01
CA GLY A 312 25.82 9.51 -55.81
C GLY A 312 25.44 9.78 -57.27
N VAL A 313 25.39 11.05 -57.66
CA VAL A 313 26.21 11.70 -58.71
C VAL A 313 26.03 13.21 -58.46
N GLY A 314 27.08 13.90 -57.97
CA GLY A 314 27.05 15.36 -57.78
C GLY A 314 26.86 15.90 -56.35
N GLY A 315 27.38 15.21 -55.33
CA GLY A 315 27.76 15.84 -54.05
C GLY A 315 26.65 16.39 -53.14
N ALA A 316 25.38 16.19 -53.44
CA ALA A 316 24.30 16.61 -52.54
C ALA A 316 24.01 15.51 -51.49
N ALA A 317 24.21 15.84 -50.22
CA ALA A 317 23.79 15.01 -49.09
C ALA A 317 22.53 15.63 -48.47
N LEU A 318 21.43 14.87 -48.43
CA LEU A 318 20.18 15.29 -47.81
C LEU A 318 20.06 14.58 -46.46
N ASN A 319 20.37 15.31 -45.39
CA ASN A 319 20.19 14.82 -44.02
C ASN A 319 18.79 15.19 -43.56
N VAL A 320 17.91 14.20 -43.43
CA VAL A 320 16.60 14.39 -42.82
C VAL A 320 16.65 13.87 -41.39
N ARG A 321 16.31 14.75 -40.45
CA ARG A 321 16.34 14.49 -39.00
C ARG A 321 14.89 14.40 -38.52
N PHE A 322 14.53 13.32 -37.83
CA PHE A 322 13.20 13.07 -37.27
C PHE A 322 13.30 12.81 -35.76
#